data_AF-A0A8H3M5L6-F1
#
_entry.id   AF-A0A8H3M5L6-F1
#
_cell.length_a   1.000
_cell.length_b   1.000
_cell.length_c   1.000
_cell.angle_alpha   90.00
_cell.angle_beta   90.00
_cell.angle_gamma   90.00
#
_symmetry.space_group_name_H-M   'P 1'
#
loop_
_entity.id
_entity.type
_entity.pdbx_description
1 polymer ?
#
loop_
_entity_poly.entity_id
_entity_poly.type
_entity_poly.pdbx_seq_one_letter_code
_entity_poly.pdbx_strand_id
1 'polypeptide(L)'
;MKYPPICIFKGKQLPRGEVIPKGVICWFQDNGWMTSVLMKNYIDFLFRIRMSENLSKESAMIVYDSFRGHLEESVKIKFKQHNFHLAVIPAGLTSVCQPLDVSINKPFKDNLRKEWHEWMSRGGSGVTAAGNLKRAKISDVCGWVKRSWDAVSDQIIFNSFKKCSISNLLNGSEDDMVYEEIDKLIAEYEKENLEEFDDDIEIVSN
;
A
#
# COMPACT_ATOMS: atom_id res chain seq x y z
N MET A 1 14.24 7.21 -3.68
CA MET A 1 14.64 6.16 -2.73
C MET A 1 13.40 5.54 -2.11
N LYS A 2 13.41 4.22 -1.93
CA LYS A 2 12.28 3.44 -1.44
C LYS A 2 12.47 3.08 0.03
N TYR A 3 11.52 3.46 0.89
CA TYR A 3 11.59 3.15 2.32
C TYR A 3 11.33 1.66 2.60
N PRO A 4 11.89 1.09 3.68
CA PRO A 4 11.64 -0.30 4.05
C PRO A 4 10.15 -0.53 4.39
N PRO A 5 9.58 -1.70 4.07
CA PRO A 5 8.20 -2.01 4.39
C PRO A 5 8.07 -2.27 5.90
N ILE A 6 6.92 -1.89 6.44
CA ILE A 6 6.55 -2.15 7.83
C ILE A 6 5.43 -3.20 7.85
N CYS A 7 5.68 -4.32 8.52
CA CYS A 7 4.68 -5.35 8.77
C CYS A 7 4.09 -5.16 10.17
N ILE A 8 2.76 -5.07 10.26
CA ILE A 8 2.05 -5.02 11.55
C ILE A 8 1.40 -6.37 11.77
N PHE A 9 1.84 -7.11 12.80
CA PHE A 9 1.28 -8.40 13.16
C PHE A 9 0.36 -8.30 14.38
N LYS A 10 -0.66 -9.16 14.40
CA LYS A 10 -1.53 -9.33 15.56
C LYS A 10 -0.73 -9.90 16.73
N GLY A 11 -0.76 -9.22 17.88
CA GLY A 11 -0.09 -9.64 19.11
C GLY A 11 0.61 -8.49 19.81
N LYS A 12 1.47 -8.81 20.78
CA LYS A 12 2.19 -7.82 21.60
C LYS A 12 3.70 -7.76 21.31
N GLN A 13 4.29 -8.84 20.83
CA GLN A 13 5.72 -8.96 20.60
C GLN A 13 6.07 -10.12 19.66
N LEU A 14 7.31 -10.12 19.18
CA LEU A 14 7.87 -11.20 18.36
C LEU A 14 7.95 -12.51 19.15
N PRO A 15 7.47 -13.64 18.60
CA PRO A 15 7.61 -14.94 19.24
C PRO A 15 9.08 -15.32 19.47
N ARG A 16 9.33 -16.06 20.55
CA ARG A 16 10.68 -16.48 20.92
C ARG A 16 11.30 -17.33 19.82
N GLY A 17 12.54 -17.00 19.45
CA GLY A 17 13.31 -17.73 18.43
C GLY A 17 13.05 -17.26 17.00
N GLU A 18 12.17 -16.29 16.78
CA GLU A 18 12.05 -15.61 15.49
C GLU A 18 13.04 -14.44 15.37
N VAL A 19 13.54 -14.22 14.16
CA VAL A 19 14.42 -13.11 13.82
C VAL A 19 13.89 -12.43 12.57
N ILE A 20 13.70 -11.11 12.64
CA ILE A 20 13.22 -10.31 11.51
C ILE A 20 14.38 -10.07 10.53
N PRO A 21 14.21 -10.36 9.23
CA PRO A 21 15.21 -10.03 8.22
C PRO A 21 15.54 -8.53 8.19
N LYS A 22 16.81 -8.20 7.90
CA LYS A 22 17.22 -6.80 7.72
C LYS A 22 16.45 -6.15 6.57
N GLY A 23 16.09 -4.88 6.76
CA GLY A 23 15.38 -4.08 5.76
C GLY A 23 13.87 -4.29 5.74
N VAL A 24 13.31 -4.98 6.74
CA VAL A 24 11.87 -4.97 7.07
C VAL A 24 11.72 -4.57 8.52
N ILE A 25 10.68 -3.78 8.81
CA ILE A 25 10.34 -3.40 10.17
C ILE A 25 9.12 -4.20 10.59
N CYS A 26 9.14 -4.71 11.81
CA CYS A 26 8.05 -5.50 12.37
C CYS A 26 7.48 -4.80 13.60
N TRP A 27 6.19 -4.49 13.56
CA TRP A 27 5.43 -3.96 14.69
C TRP A 27 4.34 -4.92 15.11
N PHE A 28 3.87 -4.73 16.34
CA PHE A 28 2.84 -5.56 16.96
C PHE A 28 1.71 -4.69 17.48
N GLN A 29 0.49 -5.14 17.23
CA GLN A 29 -0.74 -4.50 17.71
C GLN A 29 -1.77 -5.57 18.03
N ASP A 30 -2.59 -5.39 19.06
CA ASP A 30 -3.50 -6.44 19.56
C ASP A 30 -4.47 -7.00 18.51
N ASN A 31 -4.86 -6.21 17.51
CA ASN A 31 -5.71 -6.60 16.38
C ASN A 31 -4.93 -6.73 15.06
N GLY A 32 -3.66 -6.31 15.04
CA GLY A 32 -2.81 -6.28 13.84
C GLY A 32 -3.16 -5.15 12.87
N TRP A 33 -3.83 -4.09 13.33
CA TRP A 33 -4.28 -2.98 12.47
C TRP A 33 -3.50 -1.71 12.80
N MET A 34 -3.45 -0.78 11.83
CA MET A 34 -2.88 0.54 12.06
C MET A 34 -3.78 1.35 13.03
N THR A 35 -3.17 1.97 14.04
CA THR A 35 -3.84 2.84 15.02
C THR A 35 -3.21 4.23 15.02
N SER A 36 -3.85 5.21 15.64
CA SER A 36 -3.26 6.56 15.75
C SER A 36 -1.96 6.59 16.55
N VAL A 37 -1.80 5.70 17.53
CA VAL A 37 -0.53 5.50 18.25
C VAL A 37 0.56 5.00 17.31
N LEU A 38 0.28 3.97 16.51
CA LEU A 38 1.24 3.47 15.53
C LEU A 38 1.54 4.48 14.42
N MET A 39 0.55 5.28 14.01
CA MET A 39 0.77 6.38 13.07
C MET A 39 1.74 7.42 13.63
N LYS A 40 1.64 7.80 14.91
CA LYS A 40 2.62 8.71 15.54
C LYS A 40 4.03 8.11 15.53
N ASN A 41 4.15 6.81 15.82
CA ASN A 41 5.43 6.10 15.73
C ASN A 41 5.98 6.08 14.30
N TYR A 42 5.11 5.92 13.30
CA TYR A 42 5.47 6.01 11.89
C TYR A 42 5.99 7.39 11.50
N ILE A 43 5.34 8.46 11.95
CA ILE A 43 5.81 9.83 11.71
C ILE A 43 7.19 10.04 12.34
N ASP A 44 7.38 9.61 13.60
CA ASP A 44 8.69 9.73 14.26
C ASP A 44 9.77 8.90 13.56
N PHE A 45 9.42 7.74 13.02
CA PHE A 45 10.31 6.92 12.19
C PHE A 45 10.72 7.63 10.89
N LEU A 46 9.76 8.18 10.14
CA LEU A 46 10.04 8.94 8.92
C LEU A 46 10.91 10.17 9.20
N PHE A 47 10.60 10.91 10.27
CA PHE A 47 11.39 12.07 10.67
C PHE A 47 12.85 11.69 10.98
N ARG A 48 13.09 10.56 11.66
CA ARG A 48 14.45 10.07 11.92
C ARG A 48 15.21 9.71 10.65
N ILE A 49 14.56 9.09 9.67
CA ILE A 49 15.20 8.81 8.38
C ILE A 49 15.59 10.12 7.70
N ARG A 50 14.66 11.08 7.60
CA ARG A 50 14.94 12.39 7.00
C ARG A 50 16.05 13.14 7.71
N MET A 51 16.11 13.07 9.04
CA MET A 51 17.22 13.62 9.82
C MET A 51 18.56 12.98 9.42
N SER A 52 18.61 11.65 9.28
CA SER A 52 19.83 10.95 8.87
C SER A 52 20.27 11.26 7.43
N GLU A 53 19.35 11.70 6.59
CA GLU A 53 19.58 12.08 5.19
C GLU A 53 19.78 13.59 5.01
N ASN A 54 19.86 14.37 6.10
CA ASN A 54 19.92 15.84 6.08
C ASN A 54 18.71 16.53 5.40
N LEU A 55 17.57 15.84 5.30
CA LEU A 55 16.32 16.34 4.70
C LEU A 55 15.34 16.90 5.74
N SER A 56 15.71 17.01 7.00
CA SER A 56 14.78 17.40 8.08
C SER A 56 14.27 18.83 8.00
N LYS A 57 14.99 19.72 7.32
CA LYS A 57 14.55 21.10 7.05
C LYS A 57 13.71 21.22 5.78
N GLU A 58 13.74 20.20 4.92
CA GLU A 58 12.94 20.20 3.71
C GLU A 58 11.50 19.76 4.03
N SER A 59 10.54 20.40 3.39
CA SER A 59 9.14 19.96 3.47
C SER A 59 8.98 18.62 2.75
N ALA A 60 8.13 17.76 3.28
CA ALA A 60 7.73 16.53 2.62
C ALA A 60 6.21 16.42 2.59
N MET A 61 5.67 15.81 1.54
CA MET A 61 4.25 15.52 1.42
C MET A 61 4.00 14.05 1.72
N ILE A 62 2.91 13.79 2.44
CA ILE A 62 2.40 12.46 2.73
C ILE A 62 1.00 12.39 2.13
N VAL A 63 0.78 11.41 1.26
CA VAL A 63 -0.49 11.19 0.55
C VAL A 63 -1.14 9.93 1.12
N TYR A 64 -2.36 10.05 1.67
CA TYR A 64 -3.12 8.94 2.26
C TYR A 64 -4.57 8.93 1.82
N ASP A 65 -5.21 7.78 1.95
CA ASP A 65 -6.66 7.66 1.86
C ASP A 65 -7.35 8.36 3.05
N SER A 66 -8.67 8.57 2.95
CA SER A 66 -9.48 9.19 3.99
C SER A 66 -9.78 8.26 5.18
N PHE A 67 -8.91 7.28 5.50
CA PHE A 67 -9.13 6.36 6.61
C PHE A 67 -9.19 7.10 7.96
N ARG A 68 -10.20 6.78 8.78
CA ARG A 68 -10.52 7.51 10.02
C ARG A 68 -9.35 7.61 11.00
N GLY A 69 -8.49 6.59 11.09
CA GLY A 69 -7.33 6.58 11.97
C GLY A 69 -6.24 7.59 11.58
N HIS A 70 -6.19 8.02 10.32
CA HIS A 70 -5.26 9.06 9.84
C HIS A 70 -5.77 10.48 10.10
N LEU A 71 -7.08 10.63 10.27
CA LEU A 71 -7.76 11.91 10.37
C LEU A 71 -7.88 12.43 11.81
N GLU A 72 -7.39 11.67 12.81
CA GLU A 72 -7.35 12.13 14.19
C GLU A 72 -6.48 13.39 14.30
N GLU A 73 -6.98 14.41 15.00
CA GLU A 73 -6.32 15.70 15.12
C GLU A 73 -4.90 15.57 15.71
N SER A 74 -4.72 14.66 16.66
CA SER A 74 -3.43 14.43 17.28
C SER A 74 -2.37 13.86 16.31
N VAL A 75 -2.79 13.17 15.24
CA VAL A 75 -1.91 12.68 14.17
C VAL A 75 -1.56 13.82 13.22
N LYS A 76 -2.54 14.66 12.84
CA LYS A 76 -2.31 15.85 12.00
C LYS A 76 -1.35 16.84 12.64
N ILE A 77 -1.52 17.11 13.94
CA ILE A 77 -0.61 17.97 14.72
C ILE A 77 0.82 17.42 14.65
N LYS A 78 0.99 16.10 14.78
CA LYS A 78 2.30 15.44 14.72
C LYS A 78 2.97 15.57 13.35
N PHE A 79 2.22 15.43 12.25
CA PHE A 79 2.75 15.70 10.91
C PHE A 79 3.25 17.15 10.79
N LYS A 80 2.44 18.11 11.23
CA LYS A 80 2.80 19.55 11.18
C LYS A 80 4.05 19.87 12.00
N GLN A 81 4.19 19.27 13.20
CA GLN A 81 5.37 19.43 14.06
C GLN A 81 6.67 18.99 13.37
N HIS A 82 6.60 18.02 12.46
CA HIS A 82 7.75 17.45 11.75
C HIS A 82 7.85 17.92 10.29
N ASN A 83 7.18 19.02 9.93
CA ASN A 83 7.17 19.62 8.59
C ASN A 83 6.70 18.68 7.47
N PHE A 84 5.76 17.79 7.78
CA PHE A 84 5.06 16.98 6.80
C PHE A 84 3.71 17.62 6.44
N HIS A 85 3.49 17.85 5.14
CA HIS A 85 2.21 18.25 4.59
C HIS A 85 1.38 17.01 4.30
N LEU A 86 0.13 16.99 4.77
CA LEU A 86 -0.79 15.89 4.55
C LEU A 86 -1.72 16.22 3.38
N ALA A 87 -1.72 15.36 2.36
CA ALA A 87 -2.70 15.35 1.27
C ALA A 87 -3.61 14.12 1.44
N VAL A 88 -4.92 14.34 1.58
CA VAL A 88 -5.90 13.28 1.79
C VAL A 88 -6.64 13.03 0.48
N ILE A 89 -6.62 11.79 0.02
CA ILE A 89 -7.36 11.32 -1.15
C ILE A 89 -8.84 11.17 -0.74
N PRO A 90 -9.77 11.80 -1.48
CA PRO A 90 -11.21 11.63 -1.23
C PRO A 90 -11.66 10.18 -1.35
N ALA A 91 -12.69 9.82 -0.59
CA ALA A 91 -13.31 8.50 -0.69
C ALA A 91 -13.77 8.22 -2.13
N GLY A 92 -13.54 6.99 -2.60
CA GLY A 92 -13.87 6.58 -3.97
C GLY A 92 -12.82 6.92 -5.03
N LEU A 93 -11.79 7.72 -4.70
CA LEU A 93 -10.74 8.10 -5.65
C LEU A 93 -9.43 7.32 -5.49
N THR A 94 -9.39 6.33 -4.60
CA THR A 94 -8.19 5.51 -4.37
C THR A 94 -7.70 4.82 -5.66
N SER A 95 -8.60 4.32 -6.50
CA SER A 95 -8.24 3.65 -7.76
C SER A 95 -7.59 4.58 -8.80
N VAL A 96 -7.66 5.90 -8.61
CA VAL A 96 -7.16 6.90 -9.56
C VAL A 96 -6.00 7.69 -8.95
N CYS A 97 -6.16 8.13 -7.70
CA CYS A 97 -5.27 9.10 -7.07
C CYS A 97 -4.29 8.46 -6.08
N GLN A 98 -4.39 7.16 -5.79
CA GLN A 98 -3.50 6.49 -4.84
C GLN A 98 -2.43 5.67 -5.57
N PRO A 99 -1.15 6.09 -5.56
CA PRO A 99 -0.09 5.38 -6.30
C PRO A 99 0.05 3.91 -5.91
N LEU A 100 -0.23 3.61 -4.64
CA LEU A 100 -0.26 2.24 -4.14
C LEU A 100 -1.26 1.38 -4.90
N ASP A 101 -2.50 1.84 -5.06
CA ASP A 101 -3.56 1.05 -5.68
C ASP A 101 -3.51 1.10 -7.21
N VAL A 102 -3.07 2.22 -7.79
CA VAL A 102 -2.94 2.39 -9.25
C VAL A 102 -1.90 1.48 -9.88
N SER A 103 -0.74 1.26 -9.23
CA SER A 103 0.35 0.54 -9.92
C SER A 103 1.29 -0.26 -9.03
N ILE A 104 1.43 0.04 -7.74
CA ILE A 104 2.42 -0.64 -6.88
C ILE A 104 1.86 -1.94 -6.29
N ASN A 105 0.59 -1.96 -5.86
CA ASN A 105 0.00 -3.07 -5.11
C ASN A 105 -0.10 -4.35 -5.94
N LYS A 106 -0.42 -4.26 -7.24
CA LYS A 106 -0.51 -5.43 -8.12
C LYS A 106 0.81 -6.21 -8.21
N PRO A 107 1.93 -5.63 -8.71
CA PRO A 107 3.19 -6.36 -8.80
C PRO A 107 3.71 -6.79 -7.43
N PHE A 108 3.52 -5.99 -6.38
CA PHE A 108 3.87 -6.40 -5.02
C PHE A 108 3.11 -7.66 -4.56
N LYS A 109 1.77 -7.67 -4.72
CA LYS A 109 0.92 -8.81 -4.34
C LYS A 109 1.23 -10.05 -5.18
N ASP A 110 1.55 -9.90 -6.47
CA ASP A 110 1.90 -11.02 -7.35
C ASP A 110 3.24 -11.64 -6.93
N ASN A 111 4.24 -10.82 -6.61
CA ASN A 111 5.51 -11.30 -6.06
C ASN A 111 5.31 -12.00 -4.71
N LEU A 112 4.49 -11.42 -3.82
CA LEU A 112 4.19 -12.02 -2.51
C LEU A 112 3.46 -13.37 -2.64
N ARG A 113 2.54 -13.49 -3.61
CA ARG A 113 1.90 -14.76 -3.93
C ARG A 113 2.91 -15.77 -4.44
N LYS A 114 3.85 -15.38 -5.30
CA LYS A 114 4.90 -16.29 -5.79
C LYS A 114 5.74 -16.85 -4.64
N GLU A 115 6.19 -15.99 -3.73
CA GLU A 115 6.92 -16.39 -2.52
C GLU A 115 6.13 -17.40 -1.66
N TRP A 116 4.84 -17.15 -1.47
CA TRP A 116 3.94 -18.09 -0.79
C TRP A 116 3.84 -19.44 -1.50
N HIS A 117 3.60 -19.45 -2.81
CA HIS A 117 3.46 -20.68 -3.59
C HIS A 117 4.75 -21.52 -3.57
N GLU A 118 5.91 -20.87 -3.68
CA GLU A 118 7.20 -21.55 -3.58
C GLU A 118 7.40 -22.18 -2.19
N TRP A 119 7.05 -21.46 -1.12
CA TRP A 119 7.12 -21.99 0.23
C TRP A 119 6.18 -23.19 0.43
N MET A 120 4.94 -23.10 -0.05
CA MET A 120 3.98 -24.20 -0.01
C MET A 120 4.51 -25.44 -0.76
N SER A 121 5.06 -25.24 -1.96
CA SER A 121 5.57 -26.31 -2.82
C SER A 121 6.79 -27.04 -2.23
N ARG A 122 7.56 -26.36 -1.38
CA ARG A 122 8.72 -26.93 -0.67
C ARG A 122 8.35 -27.63 0.65
N GLY A 123 7.06 -27.89 0.87
CA GLY A 123 6.57 -28.52 2.10
C GLY A 123 6.50 -27.58 3.31
N GLY A 124 6.51 -26.26 3.08
CA GLY A 124 6.45 -25.24 4.13
C GLY A 124 5.19 -25.37 5.01
N SER A 125 4.07 -25.77 4.41
CA SER A 125 2.85 -26.08 5.13
C SER A 125 2.79 -27.56 5.49
N GLY A 126 3.49 -27.96 6.55
CA GLY A 126 3.11 -29.18 7.24
C GLY A 126 1.66 -29.08 7.73
N VAL A 127 1.04 -30.21 8.06
CA VAL A 127 -0.29 -30.23 8.66
C VAL A 127 -0.13 -30.24 10.20
N THR A 128 -0.97 -29.49 10.89
CA THR A 128 -1.12 -29.58 12.36
C THR A 128 -1.78 -30.91 12.73
N ALA A 129 -1.70 -31.33 14.00
CA ALA A 129 -2.39 -32.55 14.45
C ALA A 129 -3.92 -32.50 14.20
N ALA A 130 -4.49 -31.30 14.11
CA ALA A 130 -5.91 -31.07 13.83
C ALA A 130 -6.26 -30.99 12.32
N GLY A 131 -5.34 -31.32 11.42
CA GLY A 131 -5.61 -31.30 9.97
C GLY A 131 -5.46 -29.92 9.30
N ASN A 132 -5.22 -28.85 10.05
CA ASN A 132 -5.04 -27.50 9.49
C ASN A 132 -3.63 -27.29 8.95
N LEU A 133 -3.48 -26.48 7.90
CA LEU A 133 -2.17 -26.03 7.42
C LEU A 133 -1.43 -25.27 8.53
N LYS A 134 -0.14 -25.58 8.74
CA LYS A 134 0.71 -24.79 9.64
C LYS A 134 0.86 -23.38 9.11
N ARG A 135 0.74 -22.41 10.01
CA ARG A 135 1.00 -21.00 9.72
C ARG A 135 2.48 -20.80 9.44
N ALA A 136 2.80 -19.98 8.43
CA ALA A 136 4.15 -19.50 8.22
C ALA A 136 4.65 -18.70 9.43
N LYS A 137 5.96 -18.74 9.70
CA LYS A 137 6.57 -17.93 10.75
C LYS A 137 6.54 -16.45 10.36
N ILE A 138 6.54 -15.54 11.33
CA ILE A 138 6.63 -14.11 11.07
C ILE A 138 7.93 -13.80 10.29
N SER A 139 9.04 -14.46 10.61
CA SER A 139 10.31 -14.32 9.89
C SER A 139 10.20 -14.68 8.41
N ASP A 140 9.45 -15.74 8.09
CA ASP A 140 9.24 -16.18 6.70
C ASP A 140 8.41 -15.13 5.94
N VAL A 141 7.30 -14.69 6.54
CA VAL A 141 6.43 -13.65 5.97
C VAL A 141 7.17 -12.34 5.75
N CYS A 142 7.95 -11.88 6.73
CA CYS A 142 8.78 -10.68 6.56
C CYS A 142 9.83 -10.88 5.46
N GLY A 143 10.41 -12.07 5.33
CA GLY A 143 11.33 -12.40 4.24
C GLY A 143 10.67 -12.29 2.86
N TRP A 144 9.44 -12.80 2.73
CA TRP A 144 8.66 -12.66 1.50
C TRP A 144 8.34 -11.20 1.21
N VAL A 145 7.84 -10.45 2.20
CA VAL A 145 7.55 -9.02 2.05
C VAL A 145 8.80 -8.25 1.60
N LYS A 146 9.98 -8.54 2.16
CA LYS A 146 11.23 -7.90 1.74
C LYS A 146 11.51 -8.13 0.27
N ARG A 147 11.53 -9.40 -0.17
CA ARG A 147 11.86 -9.77 -1.55
C ARG A 147 10.83 -9.25 -2.54
N SER A 148 9.55 -9.35 -2.20
CA SER A 148 8.46 -8.82 -3.01
C SER A 148 8.51 -7.30 -3.14
N TRP A 149 8.87 -6.61 -2.06
CA TRP A 149 9.06 -5.16 -2.09
C TRP A 149 10.26 -4.80 -2.94
N ASP A 150 11.43 -5.40 -2.73
CA ASP A 150 12.64 -5.15 -3.52
C ASP A 150 12.44 -5.40 -5.02
N ALA A 151 11.62 -6.39 -5.38
CA ALA A 151 11.32 -6.73 -6.76
C ALA A 151 10.42 -5.71 -7.48
N VAL A 152 9.72 -4.83 -6.75
CA VAL A 152 9.01 -3.70 -7.38
C VAL A 152 10.03 -2.62 -7.72
N SER A 153 10.23 -2.34 -9.01
CA SER A 153 11.24 -1.39 -9.47
C SER A 153 10.91 0.06 -9.08
N ASP A 154 11.96 0.88 -8.95
CA ASP A 154 11.79 2.32 -8.73
C ASP A 154 11.01 2.98 -9.89
N GLN A 155 11.15 2.48 -11.11
CA GLN A 155 10.38 2.97 -12.27
C GLN A 155 8.86 2.79 -12.09
N ILE A 156 8.41 1.65 -11.54
CA ILE A 156 6.99 1.43 -11.24
C ILE A 156 6.52 2.45 -10.20
N ILE A 157 7.34 2.74 -9.19
CA ILE A 157 7.01 3.74 -8.17
C ILE A 157 6.92 5.12 -8.82
N PHE A 158 7.93 5.57 -9.56
CA PHE A 158 7.90 6.89 -10.22
C PHE A 158 6.70 7.03 -11.16
N ASN A 159 6.43 6.03 -11.99
CA ASN A 159 5.29 6.05 -12.91
C ASN A 159 3.96 6.06 -12.16
N SER A 160 3.85 5.37 -11.02
CA SER A 160 2.62 5.36 -10.22
C SER A 160 2.28 6.74 -9.66
N PHE A 161 3.30 7.52 -9.25
CA PHE A 161 3.11 8.89 -8.78
C PHE A 161 2.66 9.81 -9.92
N LYS A 162 3.30 9.71 -11.09
CA LYS A 162 2.91 10.46 -12.29
C LYS A 162 1.49 10.15 -12.74
N LYS A 163 1.10 8.86 -12.75
CA LYS A 163 -0.27 8.40 -13.05
C LYS A 163 -1.33 8.95 -12.10
N CYS A 164 -0.95 9.41 -10.91
CA CYS A 164 -1.85 10.01 -9.94
C CYS A 164 -1.77 11.56 -9.94
N SER A 165 -1.11 12.18 -10.92
CA SER A 165 -0.81 13.63 -10.99
C SER A 165 -0.01 14.12 -9.78
N ILE A 166 0.76 13.23 -9.16
CA ILE A 166 1.62 13.56 -8.03
C ILE A 166 3.04 13.75 -8.60
N SER A 167 3.26 14.91 -9.21
CA SER A 167 4.51 15.29 -9.85
C SER A 167 5.14 16.53 -9.18
N ASN A 168 6.43 16.76 -9.43
CA ASN A 168 7.12 17.95 -8.92
C ASN A 168 6.90 19.18 -9.81
N LEU A 169 6.46 18.99 -11.06
CA LEU A 169 6.26 20.06 -12.03
C LEU A 169 4.84 20.65 -11.89
N LEU A 170 4.76 21.84 -11.29
CA LEU A 170 3.49 22.54 -11.03
C LEU A 170 2.71 22.94 -12.30
N ASN A 171 3.32 22.82 -13.48
CA ASN A 171 2.69 23.19 -14.76
C ASN A 171 1.88 22.04 -15.38
N GLY A 172 1.81 20.87 -14.74
CA GLY A 172 1.04 19.72 -15.21
C GLY A 172 1.60 19.02 -16.45
N SER A 173 2.81 19.39 -16.89
CA SER A 173 3.44 18.80 -18.09
C SER A 173 3.81 17.32 -17.96
N GLU A 174 3.62 16.71 -16.79
CA GLU A 174 3.83 15.29 -16.54
C GLU A 174 2.53 14.51 -16.26
N ASP A 175 1.37 15.16 -16.44
CA ASP A 175 0.07 14.60 -16.07
C ASP A 175 -0.63 13.85 -17.21
N ASP A 176 0.00 13.76 -18.40
CA ASP A 176 -0.54 13.04 -19.57
C ASP A 176 -0.98 11.61 -19.23
N MET A 177 -0.20 10.92 -18.38
CA MET A 177 -0.47 9.56 -17.94
C MET A 177 -1.76 9.41 -17.12
N VAL A 178 -2.26 10.49 -16.52
CA VAL A 178 -3.47 10.49 -15.70
C VAL A 178 -4.70 10.52 -16.58
N TYR A 179 -4.66 11.35 -17.63
CA TYR A 179 -5.73 11.43 -18.61
C TYR A 179 -5.95 10.08 -19.29
N GLU A 180 -4.88 9.36 -19.66
CA GLU A 180 -4.99 8.00 -20.22
C GLU A 180 -5.69 7.00 -19.28
N GLU A 181 -5.53 7.13 -17.96
CA GLU A 181 -6.17 6.24 -17.00
C GLU A 181 -7.63 6.63 -16.78
N ILE A 182 -7.93 7.93 -16.73
CA ILE A 182 -9.30 8.45 -16.67
C ILE A 182 -10.08 8.00 -17.91
N ASP A 183 -9.50 8.11 -19.10
CA ASP A 183 -10.14 7.71 -20.36
C ASP A 183 -10.46 6.21 -20.38
N LYS A 184 -9.57 5.36 -19.84
CA LYS A 184 -9.86 3.92 -19.68
C LYS A 184 -11.01 3.67 -18.73
N LEU A 185 -11.06 4.36 -17.60
CA LEU A 185 -12.14 4.21 -16.62
C LEU A 185 -13.48 4.68 -17.19
N ILE A 186 -13.48 5.77 -17.98
CA ILE A 186 -14.68 6.22 -18.71
C ILE A 186 -15.12 5.13 -19.68
N ALA A 187 -14.21 4.57 -20.47
CA ALA A 187 -14.54 3.51 -21.43
C ALA A 187 -15.04 2.22 -20.76
N GLU A 188 -14.46 1.83 -19.62
CA GLU A 188 -14.93 0.69 -18.80
C GLU A 188 -16.35 0.95 -18.28
N TYR A 189 -16.61 2.14 -17.74
CA TYR A 189 -17.93 2.52 -17.24
C TYR A 189 -18.99 2.59 -18.35
N GLU A 190 -18.65 3.16 -19.51
CA GLU A 190 -19.55 3.18 -20.68
C GLU A 190 -19.89 1.76 -21.13
N LYS A 191 -18.91 0.84 -21.12
CA LYS A 191 -19.13 -0.56 -21.47
C LYS A 191 -20.02 -1.28 -20.47
N GLU A 192 -19.78 -1.11 -19.16
CA GLU A 192 -20.61 -1.71 -18.10
C GLU A 192 -22.07 -1.23 -18.20
N ASN A 193 -22.30 0.06 -18.47
CA ASN A 193 -23.66 0.57 -18.65
C ASN A 193 -24.33 0.07 -19.94
N LEU A 194 -23.58 -0.14 -21.02
CA LEU A 194 -24.13 -0.68 -22.27
C LEU A 194 -24.55 -2.15 -22.14
N GLU A 195 -23.81 -2.95 -21.36
CA GLU A 195 -24.15 -4.35 -21.06
C GLU A 195 -25.40 -4.45 -20.16
N GLU A 196 -25.73 -3.42 -19.36
CA GLU A 196 -26.92 -3.39 -18.49
C GLU A 196 -28.23 -3.07 -19.25
N PHE A 197 -28.17 -2.51 -20.47
CA PHE A 197 -29.35 -2.19 -21.29
C PHE A 197 -29.77 -3.29 -22.28
N ASP A 198 -28.94 -4.31 -22.52
CA ASP A 198 -29.19 -5.34 -23.55
C ASP A 198 -30.00 -6.55 -23.02
N ASP A 199 -30.21 -6.65 -21.71
CA ASP A 199 -30.95 -7.77 -21.06
C ASP A 199 -32.47 -7.52 -20.89
N ASP A 200 -33.00 -6.33 -21.23
CA ASP A 200 -34.39 -5.94 -20.94
C ASP A 200 -35.31 -5.72 -22.17
N ILE A 201 -34.89 -6.11 -23.39
CA ILE A 201 -35.74 -5.97 -24.60
C ILE A 201 -36.26 -7.35 -25.07
N GLU A 202 -37.22 -7.92 -24.35
CA GLU A 202 -38.19 -8.85 -24.96
C GLU A 202 -39.22 -8.03 -25.74
N ILE A 203 -39.04 -7.95 -27.05
CA ILE A 203 -40.06 -7.41 -27.97
C ILE A 203 -41.25 -8.38 -27.97
N VAL A 204 -42.29 -8.04 -27.21
CA VAL A 204 -43.60 -8.68 -27.35
C VAL A 204 -44.22 -8.18 -28.66
N SER A 205 -44.11 -8.98 -29.72
CA SER A 205 -44.88 -8.79 -30.95
C SER A 205 -46.32 -9.26 -30.72
N ASN A 206 -47.28 -8.32 -30.82
CA ASN A 206 -48.73 -8.59 -30.83
C ASN A 206 -49.16 -9.54 -31.96
#